data_AF-A0A1V6V782-F1
#
_entry.id   AF-A0A1V6V782-F1
#
_cell.length_a   1.000
_cell.length_b   1.000
_cell.length_c   1.000
_cell.angle_alpha   90.00
_cell.angle_beta   90.00
_cell.angle_gamma   90.00
#
_symmetry.space_group_name_H-M   'P 1'
#
loop_
_entity.id
_entity.type
_entity.pdbx_description
1 polymer ?
#
loop_
_entity_poly.entity_id
_entity_poly.type
_entity_poly.pdbx_seq_one_letter_code
_entity_poly.pdbx_strand_id
1 'polypeptide(L)'
;MSDFHDHLATPAYKTSKAALNMLTAQYAQQYARDGFTVLAISPGWLCTDLGTDQADISVEKGAEKVLDIIQKATPDQNGKFLNICVPKSETRNGDPNEELEVKNGLLYASQ
;
A
#
# COMPACT_ATOMS: atom_id res chain seq x y z
N MET A 1 24.82 -3.28 -25.03
CA MET A 1 24.69 -4.11 -23.81
C MET A 1 24.37 -3.18 -22.63
N SER A 2 23.21 -2.52 -22.68
CA SER A 2 22.79 -1.47 -21.74
C SER A 2 21.34 -1.63 -21.25
N ASP A 3 20.56 -2.54 -21.81
CA ASP A 3 19.08 -2.48 -21.67
C ASP A 3 18.51 -3.51 -20.68
N PHE A 4 19.34 -4.11 -19.83
CA PHE A 4 18.89 -5.11 -18.83
C PHE A 4 18.73 -4.56 -17.41
N HIS A 5 19.07 -3.29 -17.16
CA HIS A 5 19.15 -2.77 -15.79
C HIS A 5 17.99 -1.87 -15.35
N ASP A 6 17.11 -1.45 -16.26
CA ASP A 6 16.54 -0.12 -16.04
C ASP A 6 15.23 -0.05 -15.22
N HIS A 7 14.39 -1.09 -15.10
CA HIS A 7 13.07 -0.92 -14.43
C HIS A 7 12.70 -2.01 -13.41
N LEU A 8 13.52 -3.06 -13.22
CA LEU A 8 13.15 -4.23 -12.40
C LEU A 8 14.07 -4.52 -11.20
N ALA A 9 15.23 -3.88 -11.10
CA ALA A 9 16.28 -4.29 -10.17
C ALA A 9 16.62 -3.21 -9.13
N THR A 10 15.76 -3.05 -8.13
CA THR A 10 16.19 -2.60 -6.80
C THR A 10 16.16 -3.78 -5.81
N PRO A 11 17.00 -4.84 -5.96
CA PRO A 11 17.00 -5.98 -5.03
C PRO A 11 17.16 -5.53 -3.58
N ALA A 12 18.01 -4.55 -3.31
CA ALA A 12 18.18 -4.01 -1.96
C ALA A 12 16.89 -3.40 -1.38
N TYR A 13 16.12 -2.66 -2.18
CA TYR A 13 14.82 -2.13 -1.75
C TYR A 13 13.84 -3.27 -1.49
N LYS A 14 13.72 -4.23 -2.41
CA LYS A 14 12.83 -5.39 -2.26
C LYS A 14 13.20 -6.25 -1.04
N THR A 15 14.48 -6.54 -0.85
CA THR A 15 14.98 -7.28 0.31
C THR A 15 14.75 -6.54 1.61
N SER A 16 15.00 -5.22 1.66
CA SER A 16 14.74 -4.44 2.88
C SER A 16 13.24 -4.39 3.24
N LYS A 17 12.34 -4.28 2.25
CA LYS A 17 10.89 -4.34 2.48
C LYS A 17 10.40 -5.75 2.84
N ALA A 18 10.99 -6.80 2.29
CA ALA A 18 10.72 -8.17 2.72
C ALA A 18 11.16 -8.41 4.18
N ALA A 19 12.34 -7.93 4.56
CA ALA A 19 12.81 -7.99 5.94
C ALA A 19 11.90 -7.18 6.89
N LEU A 20 11.48 -5.98 6.48
CA LEU A 20 10.52 -5.16 7.23
C LEU A 20 9.20 -5.90 7.46
N ASN A 21 8.65 -6.58 6.45
CA ASN A 21 7.43 -7.38 6.61
C ASN A 21 7.60 -8.51 7.63
N MET A 22 8.78 -9.14 7.68
CA MET A 22 9.05 -10.13 8.72
C MET A 22 9.18 -9.52 10.11
N LEU A 23 9.77 -8.32 10.23
CA LEU A 23 9.80 -7.58 11.50
C LEU A 23 8.38 -7.25 11.98
N THR A 24 7.46 -6.87 11.08
CA THR A 24 6.04 -6.68 11.42
C THR A 24 5.44 -7.94 12.07
N ALA A 25 5.69 -9.12 11.51
CA ALA A 25 5.20 -10.39 12.08
C ALA A 25 5.84 -10.70 13.44
N GLN A 26 7.15 -10.46 13.58
CA GLN A 26 7.86 -10.67 14.85
C GLN A 26 7.34 -9.74 15.96
N TYR A 27 7.19 -8.44 15.66
CA TYR A 27 6.68 -7.48 16.63
C TYR A 27 5.21 -7.68 16.96
N ALA A 28 4.39 -8.07 15.99
CA ALA A 28 3.01 -8.46 16.24
C ALA A 28 2.91 -9.58 17.29
N GLN A 29 3.78 -10.59 17.22
CA GLN A 29 3.83 -11.66 18.22
C GLN A 29 4.41 -11.21 19.56
N GLN A 30 5.50 -10.45 19.53
CA GLN A 30 6.18 -9.99 20.74
C GLN A 30 5.30 -9.11 21.61
N TYR A 31 4.56 -8.17 20.99
CA TYR A 31 3.80 -7.15 21.69
C TYR A 31 2.29 -7.43 21.75
N ALA A 32 1.84 -8.60 21.30
CA ALA A 32 0.42 -8.97 21.33
C ALA A 32 -0.19 -8.91 22.75
N ARG A 33 0.55 -9.36 23.77
CA ARG A 33 0.09 -9.37 25.16
C ARG A 33 -0.01 -7.98 25.78
N ASP A 34 0.76 -7.04 25.25
CA ASP A 34 0.77 -5.64 25.67
C ASP A 34 -0.35 -4.83 24.99
N GLY A 35 -1.15 -5.48 24.12
CA GLY A 35 -2.30 -4.87 23.45
C GLY A 35 -1.96 -4.09 22.18
N PHE A 36 -0.72 -4.19 21.66
CA PHE A 36 -0.35 -3.51 20.42
C PHE A 36 -0.86 -4.25 19.18
N THR A 37 -1.26 -3.45 18.18
CA THR A 37 -1.52 -3.91 16.81
C THR A 37 -0.43 -3.38 15.90
N VAL A 38 0.35 -4.27 15.28
CA VAL A 38 1.45 -3.93 14.38
C VAL A 38 1.05 -4.26 12.95
N LEU A 39 1.17 -3.29 12.04
CA LEU A 39 0.79 -3.43 10.63
C LEU A 39 1.94 -3.03 9.70
N ALA A 40 2.02 -3.67 8.55
CA ALA A 40 2.78 -3.19 7.40
C ALA A 40 1.79 -2.62 6.38
N ILE A 41 1.93 -1.35 6.02
CA ILE A 41 1.02 -0.70 5.07
C ILE A 41 1.81 -0.27 3.84
N SER A 42 1.39 -0.74 2.68
CA SER A 42 1.88 -0.26 1.38
C SER A 42 0.99 0.88 0.90
N PRO A 43 1.56 2.08 0.69
CA PRO A 43 0.81 3.26 0.26
C PRO A 43 0.51 3.25 -1.25
N GLY A 44 0.82 2.18 -1.97
CA GLY A 44 0.76 2.17 -3.44
C GLY A 44 1.92 2.95 -4.08
N TRP A 45 1.75 3.30 -5.35
CA TRP A 45 2.76 4.06 -6.11
C TRP A 45 2.41 5.55 -6.10
N LEU A 46 3.10 6.32 -5.25
CA LEU A 46 2.80 7.73 -5.01
C LEU A 46 3.72 8.66 -5.81
N CYS A 47 3.17 9.79 -6.29
CA CYS A 47 3.90 10.89 -6.94
C CYS A 47 4.87 11.59 -5.97
N THR A 48 6.03 10.98 -5.75
CA THR A 48 7.11 11.42 -4.86
C THR A 48 8.44 11.32 -5.60
N ASP A 49 9.52 11.86 -5.05
CA ASP A 49 10.86 11.69 -5.65
C ASP A 49 11.24 10.21 -5.86
N LEU A 50 10.82 9.31 -4.96
CA LEU A 50 11.05 7.86 -5.07
C LEU A 50 10.09 7.18 -6.07
N GLY A 51 8.84 7.64 -6.11
CA GLY A 51 7.81 7.10 -6.99
C GLY A 51 7.79 7.74 -8.39
N THR A 52 8.59 8.77 -8.62
CA THR A 52 8.64 9.57 -9.85
C THR A 52 7.32 10.27 -10.19
N ASP A 53 7.36 11.08 -11.23
CA ASP A 53 6.19 11.69 -11.84
C ASP A 53 5.38 10.70 -12.68
N GLN A 54 5.73 9.41 -12.74
CA GLN A 54 4.93 8.40 -13.47
C GLN A 54 3.85 7.75 -12.61
N ALA A 55 4.00 7.84 -11.29
CA ALA A 55 3.00 7.38 -10.33
C ALA A 55 1.60 7.97 -10.60
N ASP A 56 0.58 7.22 -10.20
CA ASP A 56 -0.82 7.50 -10.49
C ASP A 56 -1.59 7.99 -9.25
N ILE A 57 -1.01 7.95 -8.05
CA ILE A 57 -1.66 8.37 -6.81
C ILE A 57 -0.93 9.60 -6.24
N SER A 58 -1.67 10.66 -5.88
CA SER A 58 -1.08 11.82 -5.22
C SER A 58 -0.63 11.49 -3.79
N VAL A 59 0.32 12.25 -3.25
CA VAL A 59 0.81 12.05 -1.88
C VAL A 59 -0.31 12.22 -0.86
N GLU A 60 -1.16 13.23 -1.06
CA GLU A 60 -2.28 13.56 -0.18
C GLU A 60 -3.29 12.42 -0.13
N LYS A 61 -3.66 11.88 -1.31
CA LYS A 61 -4.59 10.76 -1.41
C LYS A 61 -4.01 9.49 -0.80
N GLY A 62 -2.72 9.21 -1.05
CA GLY A 62 -2.02 8.09 -0.44
C GLY A 62 -2.02 8.16 1.09
N ALA A 63 -1.67 9.33 1.64
CA ALA A 63 -1.66 9.58 3.07
C ALA A 63 -3.05 9.46 3.71
N GLU A 64 -4.08 10.00 3.06
CA GLU A 64 -5.49 9.87 3.47
C GLU A 64 -5.87 8.39 3.63
N LYS A 65 -5.58 7.54 2.63
CA LYS A 65 -5.94 6.12 2.67
C LYS A 65 -5.11 5.30 3.64
N VAL A 66 -3.85 5.64 3.87
CA VAL A 66 -3.05 5.03 4.94
C VAL A 66 -3.66 5.37 6.30
N LEU A 67 -4.05 6.63 6.52
CA LEU A 67 -4.66 7.07 7.77
C LEU A 67 -6.02 6.37 8.01
N ASP A 68 -6.83 6.20 6.97
CA ASP A 68 -8.08 5.42 7.02
C ASP A 68 -7.84 3.99 7.55
N ILE A 69 -6.81 3.32 7.07
CA ILE A 69 -6.45 1.97 7.53
C ILE A 69 -6.07 1.99 9.00
N ILE A 70 -5.21 2.92 9.42
CA ILE A 70 -4.75 3.03 10.81
C ILE A 70 -5.91 3.32 11.76
N GLN A 71 -6.80 4.24 11.40
CA GLN A 71 -7.95 4.62 12.23
C GLN A 71 -8.98 3.49 12.39
N LYS A 72 -9.11 2.62 11.39
CA LYS A 72 -10.04 1.49 11.39
C LYS A 72 -9.38 0.18 11.83
N ALA A 73 -8.09 0.20 12.17
CA ALA A 73 -7.33 -0.99 12.49
C ALA A 73 -7.87 -1.67 13.75
N THR A 74 -8.02 -2.99 13.68
CA THR A 74 -8.42 -3.82 14.82
C THR A 74 -7.32 -4.82 15.19
N PRO A 75 -7.31 -5.34 16.43
CA PRO A 75 -6.37 -6.39 16.84
C PRO A 75 -6.39 -7.64 15.94
N ASP A 76 -7.51 -7.95 15.29
CA ASP A 76 -7.63 -9.07 14.33
C ASP A 76 -6.76 -8.89 13.07
N GLN A 77 -6.25 -7.68 12.85
CA GLN A 77 -5.35 -7.35 11.76
C GLN A 77 -3.87 -7.37 12.18
N ASN A 78 -3.55 -7.64 13.45
CA ASN A 78 -2.19 -7.65 13.96
C ASN A 78 -1.28 -8.58 13.13
N GLY A 79 -0.12 -8.06 12.73
CA GLY A 79 0.88 -8.76 11.91
C GLY A 79 0.58 -8.78 10.40
N LYS A 80 -0.53 -8.18 9.94
CA LYS A 80 -0.90 -8.20 8.52
C LYS A 80 -0.18 -7.13 7.70
N PHE A 81 -0.01 -7.46 6.42
CA PHE A 81 0.33 -6.51 5.37
C PHE A 81 -0.96 -6.05 4.68
N LEU A 82 -1.13 -4.74 4.52
CA LEU A 82 -2.30 -4.12 3.92
C LEU A 82 -1.86 -3.18 2.79
N ASN A 83 -2.65 -3.12 1.72
CA ASN A 83 -2.52 -2.10 0.68
C ASN A 83 -3.64 -1.07 0.84
N ILE A 84 -3.36 0.19 0.49
CA ILE A 84 -4.44 1.14 0.28
C ILE A 84 -5.27 0.76 -0.96
N CYS A 85 -6.53 1.18 -0.96
CA CYS A 85 -7.39 1.10 -2.13
C CYS A 85 -7.75 2.53 -2.55
N VAL A 86 -7.37 2.89 -3.78
CA VAL A 86 -7.75 4.14 -4.43
C VAL A 86 -8.54 3.77 -5.68
N PRO A 87 -9.78 4.24 -5.84
CA PRO A 87 -10.53 4.04 -7.07
C PRO A 87 -9.75 4.57 -8.26
N LYS A 88 -9.77 3.86 -9.40
CA LYS A 88 -9.06 4.31 -10.60
C LYS A 88 -9.49 5.70 -11.03
N SER A 89 -10.77 6.05 -10.93
CA SER A 89 -11.27 7.40 -11.23
C SER A 89 -10.63 8.53 -10.40
N GLU A 90 -10.04 8.20 -9.25
CA GLU A 90 -9.29 9.12 -8.39
C GLU A 90 -7.77 9.05 -8.60
N THR A 91 -7.28 8.15 -9.47
CA THR A 91 -5.89 8.12 -9.91
C THR A 91 -5.67 9.03 -11.10
N ARG A 92 -4.44 9.51 -11.28
CA ARG A 92 -4.08 10.51 -12.29
C ARG A 92 -4.43 10.08 -13.73
N ASN A 93 -4.32 8.78 -14.01
CA ASN A 93 -4.56 8.21 -15.33
C ASN A 93 -5.91 7.49 -15.43
N GLY A 94 -6.78 7.65 -14.43
CA GLY A 94 -8.10 7.04 -14.39
C GLY A 94 -9.07 7.61 -15.42
N ASP A 95 -9.95 6.76 -15.94
CA ASP A 95 -11.13 7.24 -16.67
C ASP A 95 -12.16 7.74 -15.64
N PRO A 96 -12.56 9.03 -15.69
CA PRO A 96 -13.58 9.58 -14.79
C PRO A 96 -14.97 8.94 -14.98
N ASN A 97 -15.19 8.15 -16.03
CA ASN A 97 -16.45 7.45 -16.32
C ASN A 97 -16.41 5.95 -15.99
N GLU A 98 -15.33 5.41 -15.42
CA GLU A 98 -15.26 4.00 -15.03
C GLU A 98 -16.18 3.74 -13.81
N GLU A 99 -17.23 2.92 -14.00
CA GLU A 99 -18.16 2.59 -12.91
C GLU A 99 -17.45 1.78 -11.81
N LEU A 100 -17.65 2.21 -10.57
CA LEU A 100 -17.11 1.53 -9.39
C LEU A 100 -18.13 0.50 -8.90
N GLU A 101 -17.74 -0.77 -8.90
CA GLU A 101 -18.50 -1.85 -8.31
C GLU A 101 -18.09 -2.04 -6.83
N VAL A 102 -19.04 -2.00 -5.91
CA VAL A 102 -18.77 -2.30 -4.49
C VAL A 102 -18.80 -3.81 -4.28
N LYS A 103 -17.66 -4.43 -3.93
CA LYS A 103 -17.60 -5.82 -3.45
C LYS A 103 -17.07 -5.85 -2.04
N ASN A 104 -17.77 -6.52 -1.12
CA ASN A 104 -17.34 -6.66 0.29
C ASN A 104 -16.93 -5.34 0.98
N GLY A 105 -17.61 -4.23 0.65
CA GLY A 105 -17.32 -2.92 1.21
C GLY A 105 -16.06 -2.23 0.64
N LEU A 106 -15.47 -2.78 -0.41
CA LEU A 106 -14.33 -2.21 -1.13
C LEU A 106 -14.76 -1.85 -2.57
N LEU A 107 -14.23 -0.74 -3.08
CA LEU A 107 -14.50 -0.23 -4.42
C LEU A 107 -13.57 -0.95 -5.42
N TYR A 108 -14.14 -1.59 -6.44
CA TYR A 108 -13.44 -2.24 -7.54
C TYR A 108 -13.88 -1.63 -8.88
N ALA A 109 -13.02 -1.67 -9.90
CA ALA A 109 -13.44 -1.33 -11.26
C ALA A 109 -14.37 -2.41 -11.83
N SER A 110 -15.45 -2.01 -12.51
CA SER A 110 -16.26 -2.93 -13.33
C SER A 110 -15.44 -3.41 -14.54
N GLN A 111 -15.36 -4.72 -14.76
CA GLN A 111 -14.80 -5.29 -16.00
C GLN A 111 -15.71 -5.03 -17.20
#